data_AF-A0A0L0W5G6-F1
#
_entry.id   AF-A0A0L0W5G6-F1
#
_cell.length_a   1.000
_cell.length_b   1.000
_cell.length_c   1.000
_cell.angle_alpha   90.00
_cell.angle_beta   90.00
_cell.angle_gamma   90.00
#
_symmetry.space_group_name_H-M   'P 1'
#
loop_
_entity.id
_entity.type
_entity.pdbx_description
1 polymer ?
#
loop_
_entity_poly.entity_id
_entity_poly.type
_entity_poly.pdbx_seq_one_letter_code
_entity_poly.pdbx_strand_id
1 'polypeptide(L)'
;MLQPSFKDTQKKNYTVEQGHPGNSYIHFTLGGQDLFGSIQTLFATEQIPNATFAQVALFVDVDQKGPRIDPYREISSLHYQLLARPKTPQTLVICIKNVIGHVAVLSNVPGVFGIDTETHSVAIVHHLGVTRD
;
A
#
# COMPACT_ATOMS: atom_id res chain seq x y z
N MET A 1 -7.84 21.89 4.69
CA MET A 1 -7.42 23.19 4.11
C MET A 1 -6.21 22.89 3.23
N LEU A 2 -6.35 22.94 1.90
CA LEU A 2 -5.30 22.55 0.96
C LEU A 2 -4.14 23.55 1.04
N GLN A 3 -2.95 23.08 1.40
CA GLN A 3 -1.75 23.91 1.53
C GLN A 3 -1.15 24.27 0.15
N PRO A 4 -0.38 25.37 0.06
CA PRO A 4 0.13 25.86 -1.21
C PRO A 4 1.15 24.89 -1.82
N SER A 5 1.08 24.85 -3.13
CA SER A 5 1.69 23.90 -4.05
C SER A 5 3.19 23.68 -3.87
N PHE A 6 3.61 22.42 -3.87
CA PHE A 6 5.00 22.05 -4.08
C PHE A 6 5.35 22.23 -5.58
N LYS A 7 6.56 22.74 -5.87
CA LYS A 7 7.14 22.74 -7.21
C LYS A 7 8.28 21.74 -7.24
N ASP A 8 8.15 20.72 -8.08
CA ASP A 8 9.26 19.81 -8.38
C ASP A 8 10.29 20.50 -9.31
N THR A 9 11.38 19.78 -9.61
CA THR A 9 12.42 20.21 -10.56
C THR A 9 11.90 20.46 -11.98
N GLN A 10 10.66 20.04 -12.28
CA GLN A 10 9.97 20.29 -13.55
C GLN A 10 9.06 21.54 -13.49
N LYS A 11 9.09 22.30 -12.38
CA LYS A 11 8.26 23.51 -12.14
C LYS A 11 6.75 23.24 -12.20
N LYS A 12 6.30 22.01 -11.92
CA LYS A 12 4.87 21.67 -11.92
C LYS A 12 4.19 22.05 -10.62
N ASN A 13 2.93 22.48 -10.68
CA ASN A 13 2.14 22.83 -9.49
C ASN A 13 1.35 21.59 -9.05
N TYR A 14 1.53 21.17 -7.79
CA TYR A 14 0.81 20.05 -7.20
C TYR A 14 0.01 20.50 -5.99
N THR A 15 -1.24 20.07 -5.88
CA THR A 15 -2.02 20.20 -4.64
C THR A 15 -1.84 18.93 -3.81
N VAL A 16 -1.34 19.07 -2.59
CA VAL A 16 -0.99 17.95 -1.71
C VAL A 16 -1.95 17.92 -0.53
N GLU A 17 -2.54 16.76 -0.26
CA GLU A 17 -3.17 16.47 1.03
C GLU A 17 -2.17 15.68 1.90
N GLN A 18 -1.60 16.33 2.92
CA GLN A 18 -0.69 15.69 3.88
C GLN A 18 -1.48 15.09 5.04
N GLY A 19 -1.29 13.80 5.28
CA GLY A 19 -1.78 13.11 6.46
C GLY A 19 -3.27 12.76 6.38
N HIS A 20 -3.58 11.58 5.85
CA HIS A 20 -4.91 11.00 6.01
C HIS A 20 -4.93 10.24 7.36
N PRO A 21 -5.74 10.66 8.35
CA PRO A 21 -5.84 9.97 9.65
C PRO A 21 -6.59 8.62 9.58
N GLY A 22 -6.99 8.20 8.38
CA GLY A 22 -7.67 6.93 8.11
C GLY A 22 -6.69 5.87 7.64
N ASN A 23 -7.14 4.62 7.62
CA ASN A 23 -6.39 3.49 7.09
C ASN A 23 -5.95 3.78 5.64
N SER A 24 -4.67 4.12 5.47
CA SER A 24 -4.10 4.52 4.18
C SER A 24 -3.50 3.33 3.43
N TYR A 25 -3.68 2.12 3.95
CA TYR A 25 -3.19 0.90 3.31
C TYR A 25 -4.16 0.43 2.23
N ILE A 26 -3.61 0.12 1.07
CA ILE A 26 -4.38 -0.21 -0.13
C ILE A 26 -3.81 -1.45 -0.83
N HIS A 27 -4.70 -2.12 -1.54
CA HIS A 27 -4.44 -3.09 -2.57
C HIS A 27 -4.76 -2.44 -3.92
N PHE A 28 -3.86 -2.54 -4.89
CA PHE A 28 -4.01 -1.91 -6.21
C PHE A 28 -3.33 -2.74 -7.29
N THR A 29 -3.80 -2.59 -8.53
CA THR A 29 -3.19 -3.29 -9.69
C THR A 29 -2.40 -2.31 -10.56
N LEU A 30 -1.18 -2.69 -10.92
CA LEU A 30 -0.36 -1.94 -11.88
C LEU A 30 0.35 -2.90 -12.83
N GLY A 31 0.20 -2.71 -14.14
CA GLY A 31 0.84 -3.58 -15.14
C GLY A 31 0.40 -5.05 -15.04
N GLY A 32 -0.81 -5.32 -14.55
CA GLY A 32 -1.32 -6.68 -14.32
C GLY A 32 -0.80 -7.36 -13.05
N GLN A 33 -0.04 -6.65 -12.20
CA GLN A 33 0.42 -7.14 -10.91
C GLN A 33 -0.39 -6.53 -9.77
N ASP A 34 -0.75 -7.37 -8.80
CA ASP A 34 -1.39 -6.95 -7.56
C ASP A 34 -0.34 -6.55 -6.53
N LEU A 35 -0.47 -5.34 -6.02
CA LEU A 35 0.49 -4.68 -5.16
C LEU A 35 -0.18 -4.11 -3.92
N PHE A 36 0.60 -3.98 -2.85
CA PHE A 36 0.14 -3.45 -1.57
C PHE A 36 1.03 -2.30 -1.12
N GLY A 37 0.45 -1.35 -0.43
CA GLY A 37 1.24 -0.24 0.09
C GLY A 37 0.43 0.74 0.89
N SER A 38 1.08 1.84 1.27
CA SER A 38 0.50 2.91 2.07
C SER A 38 0.48 4.20 1.27
N ILE A 39 -0.69 4.80 1.08
CA ILE A 39 -0.83 6.14 0.51
C ILE A 39 -0.12 7.13 1.43
N GLN A 40 0.88 7.83 0.88
CA GLN A 40 1.62 8.89 1.57
C GLN A 40 1.02 10.27 1.26
N THR A 41 0.49 10.43 0.06
CA THR A 41 -0.04 11.70 -0.44
C THR A 41 -1.05 11.45 -1.54
N LEU A 42 -2.15 12.21 -1.51
CA LEU A 42 -3.07 12.37 -2.63
C LEU A 42 -2.82 13.72 -3.30
N PHE A 43 -2.88 13.73 -4.63
CA PHE A 43 -2.72 14.95 -5.41
C PHE A 43 -3.49 14.91 -6.73
N ALA A 44 -3.78 16.09 -7.25
CA ALA A 44 -4.30 16.30 -8.60
C ALA A 44 -3.34 17.19 -9.39
N THR A 45 -3.42 17.14 -10.72
CA THR A 45 -2.62 17.98 -11.62
C THR A 45 -3.48 18.52 -12.75
N GLU A 46 -3.26 19.77 -13.14
CA GLU A 46 -3.92 20.39 -14.30
C GLU A 46 -3.58 19.68 -15.63
N GLN A 47 -2.47 18.95 -15.68
CA GLN A 47 -2.03 18.22 -16.87
C GLN A 47 -2.94 17.03 -17.20
N ILE A 48 -3.59 16.45 -16.20
CA ILE A 48 -4.53 15.34 -16.35
C ILE A 48 -5.79 15.69 -15.57
N PRO A 49 -6.67 16.53 -16.17
CA PRO A 49 -7.88 16.98 -15.52
C PRO A 49 -8.77 15.79 -15.10
N ASN A 50 -9.49 15.95 -13.99
CA ASN A 50 -10.43 14.96 -13.47
C ASN A 50 -9.79 13.62 -13.03
N ALA A 51 -8.46 13.61 -12.81
CA ALA A 51 -7.76 12.48 -12.24
C ALA A 51 -7.13 12.85 -10.90
N THR A 52 -7.31 11.97 -9.92
CA THR A 52 -6.59 12.01 -8.64
C THR A 52 -5.53 10.92 -8.66
N PHE A 53 -4.36 11.27 -8.15
CA PHE A 53 -3.21 10.38 -8.04
C PHE A 53 -2.86 10.16 -6.57
N ALA A 54 -2.26 9.01 -6.30
CA ALA A 54 -1.72 8.66 -5.00
C ALA A 54 -0.24 8.36 -5.14
N GLN A 55 0.58 8.96 -4.28
CA GLN A 55 1.93 8.46 -4.02
C GLN A 55 1.84 7.36 -2.97
N VAL A 56 2.30 6.16 -3.31
CA VAL A 56 2.16 4.95 -2.50
C VAL A 56 3.53 4.42 -2.14
N ALA A 57 3.81 4.29 -0.85
CA ALA A 57 4.99 3.57 -0.35
C ALA A 57 4.69 2.07 -0.37
N LEU A 58 5.49 1.30 -1.09
CA LEU A 58 5.22 -0.12 -1.34
C LEU A 58 5.52 -1.01 -0.14
N PHE A 59 4.74 -2.09 -0.04
CA PHE A 59 5.14 -3.31 0.61
C PHE A 59 5.68 -4.29 -0.44
N VAL A 60 6.64 -5.12 -0.03
CA VAL A 60 7.30 -6.11 -0.88
C VAL A 60 7.32 -7.46 -0.18
N ASP A 61 7.54 -8.53 -0.93
CA ASP A 61 7.80 -9.85 -0.35
C ASP A 61 8.97 -9.77 0.64
N VAL A 62 8.88 -10.54 1.73
CA VAL A 62 9.97 -10.61 2.71
C VAL A 62 11.20 -11.25 2.06
N ASP A 63 12.33 -10.55 2.11
CA ASP A 63 13.64 -11.07 1.73
C ASP A 63 14.08 -12.14 2.75
N GLN A 64 13.88 -13.41 2.40
CA GLN A 64 14.20 -14.55 3.26
C GLN A 64 15.26 -15.44 2.61
N LYS A 65 16.24 -15.89 3.41
CA LYS A 65 17.16 -16.96 3.02
C LYS A 65 16.51 -18.31 3.31
N GLY A 66 16.11 -19.04 2.27
CA GLY A 66 15.54 -20.38 2.41
C GLY A 66 14.10 -20.49 1.87
N PRO A 67 13.35 -21.54 2.25
CA PRO A 67 11.97 -21.72 1.85
C PRO A 67 11.10 -20.55 2.32
N ARG A 68 10.20 -20.08 1.46
CA ARG A 68 9.25 -19.01 1.79
C ARG A 68 8.40 -19.43 3.00
N ILE A 69 8.47 -18.66 4.08
CA ILE A 69 7.60 -18.82 5.23
C ILE A 69 6.24 -18.23 4.90
N ASP A 70 5.21 -19.07 4.92
CA ASP A 70 3.81 -18.64 4.87
C ASP A 70 3.14 -18.99 6.20
N PRO A 71 3.13 -18.05 7.16
CA PRO A 71 2.53 -18.31 8.47
C PRO A 71 1.00 -18.38 8.42
N TYR A 72 0.39 -18.03 7.29
CA TYR A 72 -1.06 -17.97 7.12
C TYR A 72 -1.61 -19.10 6.27
N ARG A 73 -0.77 -20.06 5.89
CA ARG A 73 -1.16 -21.21 5.06
C ARG A 73 -2.39 -21.95 5.59
N GLU A 74 -2.49 -22.13 6.91
CA GLU A 74 -3.62 -22.84 7.54
C GLU A 74 -4.91 -22.00 7.60
N ILE A 75 -4.82 -20.68 7.39
CA ILE A 75 -5.94 -19.73 7.38
C ILE A 75 -6.08 -19.02 6.02
N SER A 76 -5.75 -19.73 4.94
CA SER A 76 -5.68 -19.16 3.58
C SER A 76 -7.00 -18.54 3.10
N SER A 77 -8.14 -18.92 3.70
CA SER A 77 -9.47 -18.35 3.43
C SER A 77 -9.59 -16.86 3.77
N LEU A 78 -8.71 -16.33 4.63
CA LEU A 78 -8.70 -14.93 5.02
C LEU A 78 -7.78 -14.05 4.16
N HIS A 79 -7.16 -14.62 3.12
CA HIS A 79 -6.31 -13.93 2.15
C HIS A 79 -5.23 -13.03 2.80
N TYR A 80 -4.58 -13.54 3.84
CA TYR A 80 -3.46 -12.85 4.47
C TYR A 80 -2.18 -12.98 3.64
N GLN A 81 -1.37 -11.92 3.62
CA GLN A 81 -0.02 -11.94 3.10
C GLN A 81 0.96 -11.38 4.13
N LEU A 82 2.09 -12.05 4.29
CA LEU A 82 3.21 -11.52 5.06
C LEU A 82 4.15 -10.75 4.13
N LEU A 83 4.23 -9.44 4.32
CA LEU A 83 5.06 -8.54 3.52
C LEU A 83 6.04 -7.76 4.40
N ALA A 84 6.96 -7.03 3.79
CA ALA A 84 7.88 -6.12 4.46
C ALA A 84 7.92 -4.76 3.76
N ARG A 85 8.54 -3.77 4.41
CA ARG A 85 8.98 -2.56 3.70
C ARG A 85 10.29 -2.85 2.98
N PRO A 86 10.50 -2.33 1.77
CA PRO A 86 11.76 -2.51 1.06
C PRO A 86 12.90 -1.79 1.81
N LYS A 87 14.11 -2.39 1.81
CA LYS A 87 15.31 -1.81 2.45
C LYS A 87 15.61 -0.39 1.95
N THR A 88 15.46 -0.18 0.64
CA THR A 88 15.46 1.15 0.03
C THR A 88 14.01 1.56 -0.18
N PRO A 89 13.57 2.73 0.32
CA PRO A 89 12.20 3.19 0.13
C PRO A 89 11.79 3.21 -1.34
N GLN A 90 10.72 2.50 -1.67
CA GLN A 90 10.14 2.48 -3.01
C GLN A 90 8.77 3.16 -2.96
N THR A 91 8.61 4.21 -3.76
CA THR A 91 7.33 4.90 -3.92
C THR A 91 6.91 4.89 -5.38
N LEU A 92 5.62 4.62 -5.61
CA LEU A 92 5.00 4.70 -6.93
C LEU A 92 3.91 5.77 -6.94
N VAL A 93 3.72 6.39 -8.09
CA VAL A 93 2.55 7.24 -8.35
C VAL A 93 1.55 6.42 -9.16
N ILE A 94 0.34 6.28 -8.63
CA ILE A 94 -0.77 5.59 -9.31
C ILE A 94 -1.96 6.53 -9.46
N CYS A 95 -2.79 6.29 -10.48
CA CYS A 95 -4.14 6.86 -10.49
C CYS A 95 -4.98 6.12 -9.46
N ILE A 96 -5.81 6.83 -8.67
CA ILE A 96 -6.65 6.19 -7.65
C ILE A 96 -7.63 5.15 -8.22
N LYS A 97 -7.93 5.23 -9.52
CA LYS A 97 -8.76 4.24 -10.25
C LYS A 97 -8.14 2.84 -10.29
N ASN A 98 -6.84 2.73 -10.03
CA ASN A 98 -6.13 1.45 -9.97
C ASN A 98 -6.22 0.80 -8.59
N VAL A 99 -6.74 1.51 -7.58
CA VAL A 99 -6.96 0.95 -6.24
C VAL A 99 -8.14 -0.01 -6.29
N ILE A 100 -7.90 -1.26 -5.89
CA ILE A 100 -8.95 -2.28 -5.75
C ILE A 100 -9.72 -2.04 -4.46
N GLY A 101 -9.02 -1.76 -3.36
CA GLY A 101 -9.64 -1.46 -2.08
C GLY A 101 -8.64 -1.25 -0.95
N HIS A 102 -9.17 -0.97 0.24
CA HIS A 102 -8.37 -0.87 1.45
C HIS A 102 -8.03 -2.26 2.01
N VAL A 103 -6.91 -2.34 2.71
CA VAL A 103 -6.46 -3.54 3.41
C VAL A 103 -6.23 -3.24 4.89
N ALA A 104 -6.41 -4.23 5.75
CA ALA A 104 -6.00 -4.12 7.15
C ALA A 104 -4.53 -4.56 7.26
N VAL A 105 -3.74 -3.82 8.04
CA VAL A 105 -2.31 -4.13 8.20
C VAL A 105 -1.97 -4.14 9.68
N LEU A 106 -1.35 -5.24 10.12
CA LEU A 106 -0.72 -5.35 11.42
C LEU A 106 0.80 -5.32 11.25
N SER A 107 1.46 -4.34 11.86
CA SER A 107 2.93 -4.29 11.95
C SER A 107 3.41 -5.27 13.02
N ASN A 108 4.39 -6.09 12.67
CA ASN A 108 4.98 -7.09 13.52
C ASN A 108 6.43 -6.72 13.79
N VAL A 109 6.82 -6.71 15.06
CA VAL A 109 8.21 -6.50 15.46
C VAL A 109 9.12 -7.63 14.92
N PRO A 110 10.43 -7.38 14.74
CA PRO A 110 11.39 -8.43 14.39
C PRO A 110 11.28 -9.67 15.28
N GLY A 111 11.44 -10.85 14.69
CA GLY A 111 11.47 -12.15 15.36
C GLY A 111 10.11 -12.87 15.44
N VAL A 112 8.97 -12.19 15.25
CA VAL A 112 7.62 -12.79 15.36
C VAL A 112 7.46 -14.04 14.48
N PHE A 113 7.99 -14.01 13.26
CA PHE A 113 7.97 -15.14 12.33
C PHE A 113 9.37 -15.73 12.07
N GLY A 114 10.32 -15.52 12.99
CA GLY A 114 11.73 -15.88 12.78
C GLY A 114 12.43 -15.03 11.71
N ILE A 115 11.95 -13.80 11.50
CA ILE A 115 12.48 -12.83 10.53
C ILE A 115 13.04 -11.64 11.30
N ASP A 116 14.31 -11.30 11.07
CA ASP A 116 15.04 -10.28 11.86
C ASP A 116 14.69 -8.82 11.50
N THR A 117 13.67 -8.61 10.66
CA THR A 117 13.18 -7.31 10.25
C THR A 117 11.69 -7.18 10.54
N GLU A 118 11.21 -5.94 10.65
CA GLU A 118 9.78 -5.66 10.77
C GLU A 118 9.01 -6.23 9.56
N THR A 119 7.89 -6.89 9.82
CA THR A 119 7.00 -7.44 8.79
C THR A 119 5.58 -6.93 8.98
N HIS A 120 4.78 -6.99 7.93
CA HIS A 120 3.42 -6.49 7.88
C HIS A 120 2.49 -7.64 7.49
N SER A 121 1.53 -7.95 8.34
CA SER A 121 0.46 -8.90 8.04
C SER A 121 -0.66 -8.13 7.36
N VAL A 122 -0.83 -8.35 6.06
CA VAL A 122 -1.81 -7.65 5.24
C VAL A 122 -3.01 -8.55 5.02
N ALA A 123 -4.19 -8.11 5.47
CA ALA A 123 -5.47 -8.80 5.27
C ALA A 123 -6.27 -8.09 4.18
N ILE A 124 -6.67 -8.85 3.15
CA ILE A 124 -7.49 -8.31 2.06
C ILE A 124 -8.97 -8.33 2.45
N VAL A 125 -9.42 -7.25 3.09
CA VAL A 125 -10.75 -7.18 3.70
C VAL A 125 -11.89 -7.06 2.68
N HIS A 126 -11.62 -6.60 1.46
CA HIS A 126 -12.64 -6.45 0.43
C HIS A 126 -13.02 -7.78 -0.26
N HIS A 127 -12.37 -8.90 0.08
CA HIS A 127 -12.82 -10.26 -0.28
C HIS A 127 -13.64 -10.94 0.82
N LEU A 128 -13.69 -10.35 2.01
CA LEU A 128 -14.58 -10.80 3.10
C LEU A 128 -15.99 -10.29 2.79
N GLY A 129 -16.62 -10.93 1.81
CA GLY A 129 -18.02 -10.69 1.50
C GLY A 129 -18.87 -10.94 2.75
N VAL A 130 -19.59 -9.91 3.18
CA VAL A 130 -20.77 -10.09 4.03
C VAL A 130 -21.73 -10.96 3.24
N THR A 131 -21.87 -12.23 3.60
CA THR A 131 -23.07 -12.98 3.27
C THR A 131 -24.20 -12.27 3.97
N ARG A 132 -24.99 -11.50 3.21
CA ARG A 132 -26.30 -11.07 3.68
C ARG A 132 -27.16 -12.33 3.73
N ASP A 133 -27.54 -12.73 4.94
CA ASP A 133 -28.69 -13.61 5.15
C ASP A 133 -29.98 -12.93 4.67
#